data_AF-A0A8H5H6L5-F1
#
_entry.id   AF-A0A8H5H6L5-F1
#
_cell.length_a   1.000
_cell.length_b   1.000
_cell.length_c   1.000
_cell.angle_alpha   90.00
_cell.angle_beta   90.00
_cell.angle_gamma   90.00
#
_symmetry.space_group_name_H-M   'P 1'
#
loop_
_entity.id
_entity.type
_entity.pdbx_description
1 polymer ?
#
loop_
_entity_poly.entity_id
_entity_poly.type
_entity_poly.pdbx_seq_one_letter_code
_entity_poly.pdbx_strand_id
1 'polypeptide(L)'
;MVTSMRVATFLGFCGGFLLAYQNSSKRFWGWSENKREEEKDLAELSQLAREGKPLYGESPQSPWVQGAAHRNSVFSQLKFSAFPMFNFVNHPHHGVDESKYGVKENSKTEDV
;
A
#
# COMPACT_ATOMS: atom_id res chain seq x y z
N MET A 1 -40.01 6.01 1.76
CA MET A 1 -39.27 5.38 0.64
C MET A 1 -37.92 6.03 0.34
N VAL A 2 -37.81 7.37 0.26
CA VAL A 2 -36.54 8.06 -0.09
C VAL A 2 -35.35 7.67 0.82
N THR A 3 -35.59 7.48 2.12
CA THR A 3 -34.55 7.08 3.08
C THR A 3 -33.99 5.69 2.81
N SER A 4 -34.83 4.72 2.42
CA SER A 4 -34.41 3.35 2.11
C SER A 4 -33.50 3.29 0.88
N MET A 5 -33.83 4.05 -0.17
CA MET A 5 -32.97 4.14 -1.37
C MET A 5 -31.61 4.77 -1.04
N ARG A 6 -31.58 5.86 -0.26
CA ARG A 6 -30.32 6.51 0.13
C ARG A 6 -29.41 5.57 0.93
N VAL A 7 -29.98 4.83 1.87
CA VAL A 7 -29.24 3.83 2.66
C VAL A 7 -28.73 2.71 1.75
N ALA A 8 -29.57 2.17 0.87
CA ALA A 8 -29.15 1.12 -0.07
C ALA A 8 -28.01 1.58 -0.99
N THR A 9 -28.11 2.79 -1.55
CA THR A 9 -27.04 3.37 -2.38
C THR A 9 -25.74 3.55 -1.58
N PHE A 10 -25.82 4.06 -0.36
CA PHE A 10 -24.64 4.24 0.50
C PHE A 10 -23.95 2.91 0.81
N LEU A 11 -24.73 1.90 1.24
CA LEU A 11 -24.18 0.57 1.51
C LEU A 11 -23.60 -0.09 0.26
N GLY A 12 -24.26 0.06 -0.89
CA GLY A 12 -23.74 -0.41 -2.17
C GLY A 12 -22.42 0.25 -2.55
N PHE A 13 -22.29 1.56 -2.32
CA PHE A 13 -21.04 2.28 -2.53
C PHE A 13 -19.93 1.78 -1.60
N CYS A 14 -20.20 1.65 -0.29
CA CYS A 14 -19.22 1.14 0.67
C CYS A 14 -18.76 -0.28 0.31
N GLY A 15 -19.68 -1.19 0.00
CA GLY A 15 -19.36 -2.55 -0.40
C GLY A 15 -18.57 -2.61 -1.71
N GLY A 16 -18.96 -1.81 -2.71
CA GLY A 16 -18.24 -1.68 -3.98
C GLY A 16 -16.82 -1.16 -3.79
N PHE A 17 -16.63 -0.14 -2.95
CA PHE A 17 -15.31 0.39 -2.61
C PHE A 17 -14.41 -0.68 -1.95
N LEU A 18 -14.92 -1.39 -0.94
CA LEU A 18 -14.15 -2.44 -0.26
C LEU A 18 -13.75 -3.57 -1.22
N LEU A 19 -14.67 -3.99 -2.09
CA LEU A 19 -14.40 -5.00 -3.12
C LEU A 19 -13.35 -4.51 -4.14
N ALA A 20 -13.46 -3.26 -4.59
CA ALA A 20 -12.50 -2.66 -5.50
C ALA A 20 -11.10 -2.56 -4.87
N TYR A 21 -11.03 -2.11 -3.61
CA TYR A 21 -9.77 -2.05 -2.85
C TYR A 21 -9.15 -3.43 -2.71
N GLN A 22 -9.93 -4.44 -2.27
CA GLN A 22 -9.44 -5.81 -2.13
C GLN A 22 -8.92 -6.40 -3.45
N ASN A 23 -9.65 -6.20 -4.56
CA ASN A 23 -9.22 -6.68 -5.86
C ASN A 23 -7.99 -5.93 -6.39
N SER A 24 -7.83 -4.65 -6.05
CA SER A 24 -6.61 -3.91 -6.34
C SER A 24 -5.42 -4.45 -5.55
N SER A 25 -5.57 -4.71 -4.25
CA SER A 25 -4.49 -5.26 -3.42
C SER A 25 -4.02 -6.64 -3.90
N LYS A 26 -4.92 -7.48 -4.43
CA LYS A 26 -4.53 -8.76 -5.05
C LYS A 26 -3.57 -8.59 -6.24
N ARG A 27 -3.70 -7.51 -7.02
CA ARG A 27 -2.75 -7.17 -8.09
C ARG A 27 -1.38 -6.80 -7.51
N PHE A 28 -1.34 -6.02 -6.43
CA PHE A 28 -0.08 -5.70 -5.75
C PHE A 28 0.61 -6.92 -5.14
N TRP A 29 -0.14 -7.95 -4.73
CA TRP A 29 0.43 -9.22 -4.26
C TRP A 29 0.81 -10.20 -5.37
N GLY A 30 0.52 -9.87 -6.64
CA GLY A 30 0.74 -10.78 -7.77
C GLY A 30 -0.20 -11.98 -7.79
N TRP A 31 -1.34 -11.92 -7.10
CA TRP A 31 -2.34 -13.01 -7.08
C TRP A 31 -3.28 -12.98 -8.28
N SER A 32 -3.25 -11.88 -9.05
CA SER A 32 -3.95 -11.69 -10.30
C SER A 32 -3.05 -10.90 -11.26
N GLU A 33 -3.41 -10.86 -12.55
CA GLU A 33 -2.70 -10.06 -13.56
C GLU A 33 -2.48 -8.62 -13.08
N ASN A 34 -1.25 -8.13 -13.20
CA ASN A 34 -0.79 -6.87 -12.63
C ASN A 34 0.34 -6.20 -13.43
N LYS A 35 0.53 -6.56 -14.72
CA LYS A 35 1.65 -6.07 -15.53
C LYS A 35 1.66 -4.55 -15.63
N ARG A 36 0.46 -3.98 -15.81
CA ARG A 36 0.28 -2.53 -15.85
C ARG A 36 0.68 -1.85 -14.54
N GLU A 37 0.37 -2.44 -13.39
CA GLU A 37 0.75 -1.92 -12.07
C GLU A 37 2.26 -2.05 -11.85
N GLU A 38 2.88 -3.17 -12.25
CA GLU A 38 4.33 -3.38 -12.18
C GLU A 38 5.11 -2.34 -13.00
N GLU A 39 4.66 -2.03 -14.23
CA GLU A 39 5.30 -1.03 -15.09
C GLU A 39 5.22 0.37 -14.49
N LYS A 40 4.07 0.71 -13.87
CA LYS A 40 3.89 1.99 -13.17
C LYS A 40 4.76 2.09 -11.92
N ASP A 41 4.78 1.03 -11.12
CA ASP A 41 5.62 0.92 -9.93
C ASP A 41 7.11 1.09 -10.28
N LEU A 42 7.58 0.40 -11.31
CA LEU A 42 8.95 0.54 -11.79
C LEU A 42 9.26 1.97 -12.25
N ALA A 43 8.38 2.60 -13.02
CA ALA A 43 8.58 3.96 -13.52
C ALA A 43 8.64 4.99 -12.37
N GLU A 44 7.69 4.91 -11.44
CA GLU A 44 7.56 5.84 -10.30
C GLU A 44 8.72 5.68 -9.32
N LEU A 45 8.99 4.45 -8.86
CA LEU A 45 10.01 4.21 -7.85
C LEU A 45 11.43 4.38 -8.40
N SER A 46 11.68 4.07 -9.68
CA SER A 46 12.97 4.40 -10.32
C SER A 46 13.15 5.90 -10.51
N GLN A 47 12.07 6.67 -10.66
CA GLN A 47 12.15 8.13 -10.65
C GLN A 47 12.51 8.64 -9.25
N LEU A 48 11.83 8.18 -8.20
CA LEU A 48 12.15 8.55 -6.82
C LEU A 48 13.60 8.20 -6.45
N ALA A 49 14.06 7.00 -6.82
CA ALA A 49 15.45 6.57 -6.62
C ALA A 49 16.45 7.51 -7.30
N ARG A 50 16.20 7.90 -8.57
CA ARG A 50 17.04 8.86 -9.30
C ARG A 50 17.06 10.25 -8.66
N GLU A 51 15.95 10.65 -8.06
CA GLU A 51 15.80 11.91 -7.33
C GLU A 51 16.38 11.84 -5.90
N GLY A 52 16.84 10.67 -5.45
CA GLY A 52 17.34 10.47 -4.09
C GLY A 52 16.26 10.54 -3.01
N LYS A 53 14.99 10.34 -3.37
CA LYS A 53 13.84 10.38 -2.46
C LYS A 53 13.53 8.99 -1.88
N PRO A 54 12.95 8.91 -0.66
CA PRO A 54 12.46 7.65 -0.11
C PRO A 54 11.42 6.99 -1.01
N LEU A 55 11.58 5.69 -1.30
CA LEU A 55 10.70 4.95 -2.20
C LEU A 55 9.26 4.86 -1.69
N TYR A 56 9.10 4.68 -0.38
CA TYR A 56 7.80 4.48 0.27
C TYR A 56 7.34 5.71 1.08
N GLY A 57 7.92 6.88 0.77
CA GLY A 57 7.63 8.14 1.45
C GLY A 57 8.26 8.26 2.84
N GLU A 58 8.07 9.43 3.45
CA GLU A 58 8.51 9.73 4.80
C GLU A 58 7.38 9.49 5.81
N SER A 59 7.74 9.13 7.03
CA SER A 59 6.80 8.84 8.11
C SER A 59 7.18 9.63 9.35
N PRO A 60 6.23 10.38 9.96
CA PRO A 60 6.50 11.07 11.23
C PRO A 60 6.49 10.09 12.42
N GLN A 61 6.22 8.81 12.18
CA GLN A 61 6.12 7.79 13.21
C GLN A 61 7.47 7.15 13.51
N SER A 62 7.70 6.76 14.76
CA SER A 62 8.91 6.03 15.14
C SER A 62 8.97 4.65 14.45
N PRO A 63 10.17 4.05 14.28
CA PRO A 63 10.32 2.75 13.64
C PRO A 63 9.46 1.64 14.26
N TRP A 64 9.26 1.67 15.59
CA TRP A 64 8.43 0.66 16.26
C TRP A 64 6.94 0.78 15.86
N VAL A 65 6.43 2.01 15.71
CA VAL A 65 5.05 2.27 15.27
C VAL A 65 4.88 1.84 13.81
N GLN A 66 5.85 2.16 12.95
CA GLN A 66 5.85 1.72 11.55
C GLN A 66 5.79 0.19 11.44
N GLY A 67 6.59 -0.51 12.24
CA GLY A 67 6.55 -1.98 12.31
C GLY A 67 5.23 -2.54 12.84
N ALA A 68 4.64 -1.90 13.86
CA ALA A 68 3.32 -2.28 14.36
C ALA A 68 2.21 -2.03 13.33
N ALA A 69 2.26 -0.90 12.63
CA ALA A 69 1.31 -0.56 11.56
C ALA A 69 1.39 -1.56 10.40
N HIS A 70 2.60 -1.94 9.97
CA HIS A 70 2.80 -2.99 8.99
C HIS A 70 2.13 -4.30 9.42
N ARG A 71 2.43 -4.81 10.62
CA ARG A 71 1.89 -6.09 11.09
C ARG A 71 0.37 -6.12 11.24
N ASN A 72 -0.26 -4.98 11.54
CA ASN A 72 -1.72 -4.89 11.61
C ASN A 72 -2.34 -4.82 10.20
N SER A 73 -1.73 -4.06 9.29
CA SER A 73 -2.30 -3.76 7.97
C SER A 73 -1.95 -4.76 6.87
N VAL A 74 -0.88 -5.56 7.06
CA VAL A 74 -0.46 -6.56 6.07
C VAL A 74 -1.54 -7.63 5.89
N PHE A 75 -1.96 -7.86 4.64
CA PHE A 75 -3.05 -8.77 4.27
C PHE A 75 -4.43 -8.49 4.91
N SER A 76 -4.64 -7.34 5.57
CA SER A 76 -5.91 -7.03 6.25
C SER A 76 -7.12 -7.01 5.31
N GLN A 77 -6.90 -6.80 4.01
CA GLN A 77 -7.93 -6.80 2.97
C GLN A 77 -8.62 -8.16 2.80
N LEU A 78 -7.99 -9.24 3.27
CA LEU A 78 -8.61 -10.57 3.31
C LEU A 78 -9.74 -10.68 4.34
N LYS A 79 -9.86 -9.71 5.26
CA LYS A 79 -10.82 -9.71 6.38
C LYS A 79 -11.76 -8.51 6.39
N PHE A 80 -11.96 -7.84 5.25
CA PHE A 80 -12.94 -6.75 5.13
C PHE A 80 -14.39 -7.14 5.45
N SER A 81 -14.74 -8.42 5.40
CA SER A 81 -16.04 -8.91 5.87
C SER A 81 -16.23 -8.79 7.39
N ALA A 82 -15.14 -8.73 8.16
CA ALA A 82 -15.16 -8.57 9.60
C ALA A 82 -14.83 -7.12 10.02
N PHE A 83 -13.72 -6.57 9.52
CA PHE A 83 -13.26 -5.24 9.88
C PHE A 83 -12.45 -4.59 8.74
N PRO A 84 -12.83 -3.39 8.26
CA PRO A 84 -12.06 -2.68 7.25
C PRO A 84 -10.82 -2.03 7.88
N MET A 85 -9.64 -2.57 7.57
CA MET A 85 -8.35 -2.00 7.97
C MET A 85 -7.47 -1.72 6.75
N PHE A 86 -6.93 -0.51 6.68
CA PHE A 86 -6.10 -0.04 5.57
C PHE A 86 -4.70 0.33 6.06
N ASN A 87 -3.72 0.38 5.16
CA ASN A 87 -2.42 0.95 5.47
C ASN A 87 -2.46 2.48 5.26
N PHE A 88 -2.15 3.23 6.31
CA PHE A 88 -2.01 4.69 6.30
C PHE A 88 -0.65 5.16 6.81
N VAL A 89 0.28 4.23 7.04
CA VAL A 89 1.61 4.55 7.56
C VAL A 89 2.63 4.19 6.50
N ASN A 90 3.37 5.21 6.06
CA ASN A 90 4.57 5.01 5.26
C ASN A 90 5.58 4.24 6.12
N HIS A 91 5.97 3.05 5.67
CA HIS A 91 6.90 2.17 6.36
C HIS A 91 7.77 1.43 5.34
N PRO A 92 8.99 0.99 5.67
CA PRO A 92 9.85 0.31 4.71
C PRO A 92 9.49 -1.18 4.46
N HIS A 93 8.49 -1.72 5.16
CA HIS A 93 8.18 -3.15 5.16
C HIS A 93 7.24 -3.57 4.02
N HIS A 94 7.72 -3.55 2.78
CA HIS A 94 6.94 -3.94 1.59
C HIS A 94 7.31 -5.31 1.00
N GLY A 95 8.42 -5.92 1.45
CA GLY A 95 8.83 -7.27 1.02
C GLY A 95 9.32 -7.35 -0.43
N VAL A 96 9.85 -6.25 -0.96
CA VAL A 96 10.35 -6.13 -2.34
C VAL A 96 11.85 -5.84 -2.33
N ASP A 97 12.58 -6.38 -3.30
CA ASP A 97 13.97 -6.00 -3.55
C ASP A 97 14.03 -4.62 -4.20
N GLU A 98 14.48 -3.62 -3.44
CA GLU A 98 14.57 -2.23 -3.87
C GLU A 98 15.69 -1.98 -4.90
N SER A 99 16.65 -2.90 -5.04
CA SER A 99 17.76 -2.75 -5.98
C SER A 99 17.29 -2.66 -7.44
N LYS A 100 16.13 -3.26 -7.75
CA LYS A 100 15.52 -3.22 -9.10
C LYS A 100 15.15 -1.81 -9.58
N TYR A 101 15.04 -0.85 -8.67
CA TYR A 101 14.76 0.55 -9.00
C TYR A 101 16.04 1.38 -9.26
N GLY A 102 17.22 0.75 -9.17
CA GLY A 102 18.50 1.44 -9.36
C GLY A 102 18.92 2.27 -8.14
N VAL A 103 18.42 1.93 -6.94
CA VAL A 103 18.91 2.51 -5.68
C VAL A 103 20.40 2.20 -5.57
N LYS A 104 21.24 3.22 -5.67
CA LYS A 104 22.69 3.09 -5.43
C LYS A 104 22.90 2.81 -3.94
N GLU A 105 23.81 1.90 -3.62
CA GLU A 105 24.12 1.37 -2.29
C GLU A 105 24.72 2.39 -1.28
N ASN A 106 24.47 3.70 -1.46
CA ASN A 106 25.10 4.79 -0.71
C ASN A 106 24.28 5.30 0.48
N SER A 107 23.26 4.56 0.97
CA SER A 107 22.41 4.99 2.10
C SER A 107 22.52 4.12 3.36
N LYS A 108 23.56 3.29 3.48
CA LYS A 108 23.86 2.52 4.72
C LYS A 108 24.95 3.13 5.60
N THR A 109 25.15 4.43 5.51
CA THR A 109 26.00 5.24 6.40
C THR A 109 25.15 6.50 6.62
N GLU A 110 24.61 6.80 7.79
CA GLU A 110 25.20 6.93 9.11
C GLU A 110 24.07 6.77 10.16
N ASP A 111 24.23 5.85 11.11
CA ASP A 111 23.55 5.89 12.41
C ASP A 111 24.58 5.40 13.44
N VAL A 112 25.33 6.37 13.99
CA VAL A 112 26.12 6.28 15.24
C VAL A 112 25.35 7.03 16.31
#